data_AF-A0A365MTH8-F1
#
_entry.id   AF-A0A365MTH8-F1
#
_cell.length_a   1.000
_cell.length_b   1.000
_cell.length_c   1.000
_cell.angle_alpha   90.00
_cell.angle_beta   90.00
_cell.angle_gamma   90.00
#
_symmetry.space_group_name_H-M   'P 1'
#
loop_
_entity.id
_entity.type
_entity.pdbx_description
1 polymer ?
#
loop_
_entity_poly.entity_id
_entity_poly.type
_entity_poly.pdbx_seq_one_letter_code
_entity_poly.pdbx_strand_id
1 'polypeptide(L)'
;MMGSSAPHHRHQSSLEGFIDFSTGASPSFNPDELDKAAGVLRRVIEHFEPLSTEKPYNQPRLVRLTYEHARSDQSKSNFLHAFLGAVNITIDEVIDLDDETVEEDIRLALNAFADFLVDNFFLPHSSQGCWQQDAPTIARS
;
A
#
# COMPACT_ATOMS: atom_id res chain seq x y z
N MET A 1 -27.97 15.56 -27.98
CA MET A 1 -27.27 14.31 -27.60
C MET A 1 -26.30 14.66 -26.47
N MET A 2 -26.68 14.40 -25.22
CA MET A 2 -25.78 14.53 -24.07
C MET A 2 -25.20 13.15 -23.79
N GLY A 3 -23.92 12.95 -24.08
CA GLY A 3 -23.18 11.76 -23.67
C GLY A 3 -22.80 11.92 -22.20
N SER A 4 -23.61 11.38 -21.32
CA SER A 4 -23.25 11.16 -19.92
C SER A 4 -22.10 10.15 -19.88
N SER A 5 -20.90 10.61 -19.52
CA SER A 5 -19.77 9.74 -19.17
C SER A 5 -20.16 8.94 -17.94
N ALA A 6 -20.51 7.66 -18.11
CA ALA A 6 -20.71 6.77 -17.00
C ALA A 6 -19.38 6.60 -16.24
N PRO A 7 -19.38 6.60 -14.90
CA PRO A 7 -18.19 6.25 -14.13
C PRO A 7 -17.81 4.82 -14.53
N HIS A 8 -16.64 4.65 -15.12
CA HIS A 8 -16.14 3.32 -15.44
C HIS A 8 -15.84 2.63 -14.12
N HIS A 9 -16.76 1.72 -13.76
CA HIS A 9 -16.69 0.76 -12.68
C HIS A 9 -15.48 -0.14 -12.93
N ARG A 10 -14.28 0.40 -12.68
CA ARG A 10 -13.03 -0.33 -12.80
C ARG A 10 -13.10 -1.52 -11.87
N HIS A 11 -12.60 -2.64 -12.36
CA HIS A 11 -12.52 -3.89 -11.65
C HIS A 11 -11.92 -3.66 -10.26
N GLN A 12 -12.79 -3.78 -9.26
CA GLN A 12 -12.48 -3.81 -7.84
C GLN A 12 -11.77 -5.12 -7.53
N SER A 13 -10.46 -5.13 -7.76
CA SER A 13 -9.58 -6.20 -7.30
C SER A 13 -9.13 -5.88 -5.88
N SER A 14 -9.94 -6.30 -4.91
CA SER A 14 -9.59 -6.65 -3.52
C SER A 14 -8.44 -5.87 -2.84
N LEU A 15 -8.60 -4.56 -2.58
CA LEU A 15 -7.87 -3.87 -1.51
C LEU A 15 -8.51 -2.53 -1.02
N GLU A 16 -9.75 -2.22 -1.46
CA GLU A 16 -10.51 -1.04 -1.01
C GLU A 16 -10.87 -1.06 0.49
N GLY A 17 -10.54 -2.13 1.21
CA GLY A 17 -10.59 -2.18 2.68
C GLY A 17 -9.41 -1.49 3.38
N PHE A 18 -8.31 -1.24 2.68
CA PHE A 18 -7.07 -0.72 3.29
C PHE A 18 -6.77 0.74 2.94
N ILE A 19 -7.15 1.17 1.73
CA ILE A 19 -6.95 2.55 1.28
C ILE A 19 -8.23 3.01 0.58
N ASP A 20 -9.00 3.88 1.23
CA ASP A 20 -10.16 4.51 0.63
C ASP A 20 -9.71 5.67 -0.27
N PHE A 21 -9.70 5.43 -1.57
CA PHE A 21 -9.38 6.44 -2.59
C PHE A 21 -10.58 7.32 -2.97
N SER A 22 -11.79 7.02 -2.49
CA SER A 22 -13.03 7.76 -2.81
C SER A 22 -13.34 8.88 -1.80
N THR A 23 -12.80 8.79 -0.59
CA THR A 23 -12.93 9.83 0.43
C THR A 23 -11.75 10.79 0.34
N GLY A 24 -12.03 12.09 0.18
CA GLY A 24 -10.99 13.11 0.14
C GLY A 24 -10.02 12.97 1.32
N ALA A 25 -8.72 13.09 1.02
CA ALA A 25 -7.57 12.93 1.92
C ALA A 25 -7.91 12.68 3.40
N SER A 26 -7.53 11.51 3.92
CA SER A 26 -7.56 11.23 5.36
C SER A 26 -7.05 12.46 6.11
N PRO A 27 -7.74 12.88 7.19
CA PRO A 27 -7.31 14.05 7.93
C PRO A 27 -5.84 13.87 8.29
N SER A 28 -5.02 14.87 7.97
CA SER A 28 -3.61 14.83 8.33
C SER A 28 -3.52 14.62 9.83
N PHE A 29 -2.64 13.72 10.25
CA PHE A 29 -2.25 13.66 11.64
C PHE A 29 -1.77 15.05 12.09
N ASN A 30 -2.12 15.39 13.32
CA ASN A 30 -1.43 16.48 14.00
C ASN A 30 0.03 16.05 14.31
N PRO A 31 0.93 16.97 14.67
CA PRO A 31 2.35 16.65 14.88
C PRO A 31 2.59 15.53 15.91
N ASP A 32 1.79 15.48 16.99
CA ASP A 32 1.94 14.48 18.05
C ASP A 32 1.45 13.10 17.58
N GLU A 33 0.33 13.05 16.86
CA GLU A 33 -0.18 11.83 16.25
C GLU A 33 0.78 11.29 15.18
N LEU A 34 1.39 12.18 14.40
CA LEU A 34 2.34 11.81 13.37
C LEU A 34 3.60 11.17 13.98
N ASP A 35 4.11 11.75 15.08
CA ASP A 35 5.25 11.21 15.82
C ASP A 35 4.93 9.83 16.43
N LYS A 36 3.75 9.68 17.04
CA LYS A 36 3.26 8.39 17.55
C LYS A 36 3.14 7.33 16.46
N ALA A 37 2.47 7.65 15.36
CA ALA A 37 2.28 6.76 14.22
C ALA A 37 3.63 6.35 13.60
N ALA A 38 4.55 7.30 13.45
CA ALA A 38 5.92 7.00 13.02
C ALA A 38 6.67 6.11 14.02
N GLY A 39 6.42 6.29 15.32
CA GLY A 39 6.93 5.42 16.38
C GLY A 39 6.44 3.98 16.27
N VAL A 40 5.15 3.79 15.96
CA VAL A 40 4.56 2.46 15.70
C VAL A 40 5.21 1.81 14.48
N LEU A 41 5.28 2.51 13.34
CA LEU A 41 5.97 2.04 12.15
C LEU A 41 7.40 1.62 12.48
N ARG A 42 8.18 2.48 13.15
CA ARG A 42 9.57 2.20 13.52
C ARG A 42 9.68 0.95 14.37
N ARG A 43 8.84 0.77 15.39
CA ARG A 43 8.85 -0.44 16.24
C ARG A 43 8.64 -1.71 15.42
N VAL A 44 7.65 -1.70 14.53
CA VAL A 44 7.36 -2.85 13.65
C VAL A 44 8.56 -3.12 12.73
N ILE A 45 9.12 -2.10 12.08
CA ILE A 45 10.27 -2.28 11.19
C ILE A 45 11.51 -2.77 11.93
N GLU A 46 11.82 -2.21 13.11
CA GLU A 46 12.99 -2.60 13.91
C GLU A 46 12.93 -4.07 14.33
N HIS A 47 11.73 -4.60 14.55
CA HIS A 47 11.52 -6.02 14.87
C HIS A 47 11.71 -6.92 13.63
N PHE A 48 11.06 -6.60 12.51
CA PHE A 48 11.01 -7.50 11.35
C PHE A 48 12.16 -7.34 10.35
N GLU A 49 12.77 -6.16 10.22
CA GLU A 49 13.84 -5.94 9.22
C GLU A 49 15.05 -6.87 9.42
N PRO A 50 15.56 -7.12 10.65
CA PRO A 50 16.66 -8.07 10.87
C PRO A 50 16.28 -9.53 10.56
N LEU A 51 14.99 -9.86 10.69
CA LEU A 51 14.44 -11.20 10.45
C LEU A 51 14.14 -11.44 8.96
N SER A 52 14.02 -10.36 8.17
CA SER A 52 13.74 -10.43 6.74
C SER A 52 14.92 -11.02 5.98
N THR A 53 14.85 -12.33 5.79
CA THR A 53 15.73 -13.13 4.92
C THR A 53 15.06 -13.47 3.58
N GLU A 54 13.79 -13.10 3.43
CA GLU A 54 12.94 -13.41 2.29
C GLU A 54 13.42 -12.66 1.02
N LYS A 55 13.34 -13.37 -0.12
CA LYS A 55 13.63 -12.87 -1.46
C LYS A 55 12.31 -12.82 -2.24
N PRO A 56 12.09 -11.84 -3.14
CA PRO A 56 13.10 -11.16 -3.93
C PRO A 56 13.69 -9.87 -3.35
N TYR A 57 13.08 -9.28 -2.32
CA TYR A 57 13.52 -8.03 -1.70
C TYR A 57 13.14 -7.99 -0.22
N ASN A 58 13.76 -7.10 0.55
CA ASN A 58 13.46 -6.93 1.97
C ASN A 58 12.23 -6.03 2.14
N GLN A 59 11.09 -6.63 2.52
CA GLN A 59 9.80 -5.97 2.63
C GLN A 59 9.78 -4.90 3.73
N PRO A 60 10.21 -5.16 4.97
CA PRO A 60 10.26 -4.13 6.02
C PRO A 60 11.11 -2.92 5.59
N ARG A 61 12.25 -3.16 4.94
CA ARG A 61 13.12 -2.10 4.44
C ARG A 61 12.47 -1.27 3.35
N LEU A 62 11.72 -1.88 2.44
CA LEU A 62 10.97 -1.14 1.41
C LEU A 62 9.94 -0.20 2.04
N VAL A 63 9.18 -0.69 3.02
CA VAL A 63 8.17 0.11 3.74
C VAL A 63 8.83 1.29 4.44
N ARG A 64 9.93 1.06 5.18
CA ARG A 64 10.71 2.14 5.82
C ARG A 64 11.18 3.18 4.80
N LEU A 65 11.81 2.76 3.71
CA LEU A 65 12.37 3.67 2.72
C LEU A 65 11.27 4.49 2.04
N THR A 66 10.11 3.88 1.77
CA THR A 66 8.97 4.58 1.17
C THR A 66 8.46 5.70 2.09
N TYR A 67 8.36 5.43 3.39
CA TYR A 67 8.02 6.44 4.39
C TYR A 67 9.07 7.55 4.50
N GLU A 68 10.36 7.20 4.62
CA GLU A 68 11.46 8.16 4.78
C GLU A 68 11.57 9.12 3.59
N HIS A 69 11.28 8.66 2.38
CA HIS A 69 11.34 9.47 1.15
C HIS A 69 10.05 10.26 0.88
N ALA A 70 9.01 10.12 1.70
CA ALA A 70 7.82 10.97 1.62
C ALA A 70 8.19 12.42 1.98
N ARG A 71 8.00 13.35 1.05
CA ARG A 71 8.55 14.72 1.14
C ARG A 71 7.74 15.70 2.00
N SER A 72 6.43 15.50 2.13
CA SER A 72 5.55 16.39 2.89
C SER A 72 4.93 15.66 4.07
N ASP A 73 4.58 16.42 5.12
CA ASP A 73 3.88 15.86 6.28
C ASP A 73 2.55 15.24 5.87
N GLN A 74 1.84 15.82 4.89
CA GLN A 74 0.63 15.21 4.35
C GLN A 74 0.91 13.86 3.68
N SER A 75 2.00 13.73 2.91
CA SER A 75 2.37 12.44 2.30
C SER A 75 2.75 11.42 3.36
N LYS A 76 3.47 11.83 4.40
CA LYS A 76 3.79 10.98 5.56
C LYS A 76 2.54 10.53 6.31
N SER A 77 1.61 11.45 6.58
CA SER A 77 0.33 11.15 7.20
C SER A 77 -0.47 10.15 6.39
N ASN A 78 -0.59 10.36 5.07
CA ASN A 78 -1.30 9.44 4.19
C ASN A 78 -0.67 8.05 4.19
N PHE A 79 0.66 7.97 4.13
CA PHE A 79 1.39 6.71 4.17
C PHE A 79 1.14 5.97 5.50
N LEU A 80 1.22 6.69 6.61
CA LEU A 80 1.01 6.10 7.94
C LEU A 80 -0.42 5.63 8.15
N HIS A 81 -1.43 6.38 7.67
CA HIS A 81 -2.82 5.92 7.67
C HIS A 81 -2.98 4.61 6.89
N ALA A 82 -2.42 4.54 5.68
CA ALA A 82 -2.48 3.33 4.86
C ALA A 82 -1.75 2.14 5.51
N PHE A 83 -0.56 2.39 6.07
CA PHE A 83 0.22 1.38 6.78
C PHE A 83 -0.53 0.84 8.01
N LEU A 84 -0.99 1.72 8.89
CA LEU A 84 -1.72 1.34 10.11
C LEU A 84 -3.01 0.59 9.80
N GLY A 85 -3.74 1.03 8.77
CA GLY A 85 -4.90 0.30 8.25
C GLY A 85 -4.53 -1.09 7.70
N ALA A 86 -3.39 -1.21 7.00
CA ALA A 86 -2.90 -2.47 6.48
C ALA A 86 -2.53 -3.49 7.55
N VAL A 87 -1.81 -3.05 8.59
CA VAL A 87 -1.42 -3.92 9.71
C VAL A 87 -2.49 -4.03 10.79
N ASN A 88 -3.62 -3.34 10.62
CA ASN A 88 -4.74 -3.29 11.58
C ASN A 88 -4.30 -2.90 13.01
N ILE A 89 -3.45 -1.88 13.13
CA ILE A 89 -2.94 -1.35 14.41
C ILE A 89 -3.37 0.10 14.59
N THR A 90 -3.71 0.49 15.82
CA THR A 90 -3.99 1.90 16.16
C THR A 90 -2.76 2.62 16.75
N ILE A 91 -2.71 3.95 16.64
CA ILE A 91 -1.56 4.76 17.09
C ILE A 91 -1.28 4.69 18.60
N ASP A 92 -2.28 4.36 19.41
CA ASP A 92 -2.18 4.26 20.87
C ASP A 92 -2.06 2.80 21.35
N GLU A 93 -1.99 1.84 20.42
CA GLU A 93 -1.94 0.42 20.73
C GLU A 93 -0.55 -0.01 21.20
N VAL A 94 -0.54 -0.75 22.31
CA VAL A 94 0.67 -1.41 22.78
C VAL A 94 0.74 -2.78 22.12
N ILE A 95 1.51 -2.86 21.03
CA ILE A 95 1.76 -4.12 20.33
C ILE A 95 2.67 -5.00 21.19
N ASP A 96 2.23 -6.21 21.46
CA ASP A 96 3.04 -7.28 22.06
C ASP A 96 3.61 -8.15 20.93
N LEU A 97 4.86 -7.88 20.55
CA LEU A 97 5.58 -8.64 19.52
C LEU A 97 6.25 -9.90 20.06
N ASP A 98 6.13 -10.18 21.36
CA ASP A 98 6.58 -11.45 21.97
C ASP A 98 5.49 -12.54 21.89
N ASP A 99 4.24 -12.16 21.60
CA ASP A 99 3.16 -13.10 21.29
C ASP A 99 3.31 -13.59 19.83
N GLU A 100 3.58 -14.88 19.67
CA GLU A 100 3.83 -15.51 18.36
C GLU A 100 2.66 -15.33 17.37
N THR A 101 1.42 -15.28 17.85
CA THR A 101 0.24 -15.10 16.96
C THR A 101 0.16 -13.67 16.47
N VAL A 102 0.32 -12.70 17.38
CA VAL A 102 0.33 -11.27 17.05
C VAL A 102 1.50 -10.92 16.13
N GLU A 103 2.69 -11.46 16.45
CA GLU A 103 3.89 -11.27 15.65
C GLU A 103 3.68 -11.77 14.21
N GLU A 104 3.17 -12.98 14.03
CA GLU A 104 2.97 -13.57 12.71
C GLU A 104 1.90 -12.82 11.90
N ASP A 105 0.79 -12.41 12.52
CA ASP A 105 -0.27 -11.63 11.86
C ASP A 105 0.27 -10.29 11.34
N ILE A 106 1.06 -9.58 12.15
CA ILE A 106 1.69 -8.31 11.75
C ILE A 106 2.72 -8.56 10.65
N ARG A 107 3.51 -9.63 10.74
CA ARG A 107 4.50 -10.00 9.71
C ARG A 107 3.83 -10.22 8.35
N LEU A 108 2.75 -11.00 8.32
CA LEU A 108 1.99 -11.28 7.10
C LEU A 108 1.38 -10.00 6.52
N ALA A 109 0.80 -9.15 7.36
CA ALA A 109 0.21 -7.88 6.94
C ALA A 109 1.27 -6.88 6.42
N LEU A 110 2.42 -6.79 7.08
CA LEU A 110 3.56 -5.97 6.65
C LEU A 110 4.08 -6.41 5.28
N ASN A 111 4.24 -7.71 5.08
CA ASN A 111 4.67 -8.28 3.80
C ASN A 111 3.65 -7.98 2.70
N ALA A 112 2.36 -8.21 2.96
CA ALA A 112 1.30 -7.93 2.00
C ALA A 112 1.23 -6.43 1.64
N PHE A 113 1.44 -5.53 2.61
CA PHE A 113 1.51 -4.09 2.35
C PHE A 113 2.69 -3.72 1.45
N ALA A 114 3.85 -4.33 1.66
CA ALA A 114 5.03 -4.11 0.81
C ALA A 114 4.80 -4.59 -0.63
N ASP A 115 4.24 -5.78 -0.80
CA ASP A 115 3.87 -6.32 -2.12
C ASP A 115 2.87 -5.39 -2.83
N PHE A 116 1.88 -4.88 -2.09
CA PHE A 116 0.95 -3.89 -2.62
C PHE A 116 1.66 -2.62 -3.11
N LEU A 117 2.63 -2.09 -2.35
CA LEU A 117 3.42 -0.92 -2.78
C LEU A 117 4.16 -1.22 -4.10
N VAL A 118 4.77 -2.40 -4.21
CA VAL A 118 5.46 -2.83 -5.43
C VAL A 118 4.50 -2.88 -6.61
N ASP A 119 3.40 -3.62 -6.48
CA ASP A 119 2.45 -3.88 -7.57
C ASP A 119 1.76 -2.62 -8.08
N ASN A 120 1.52 -1.63 -7.21
CA ASN A 120 0.72 -0.46 -7.54
C ASN A 120 1.55 0.80 -7.83
N PHE A 121 2.75 0.94 -7.26
CA PHE A 121 3.53 2.18 -7.36
C PHE A 121 4.90 2.01 -8.00
N PHE A 122 5.55 0.85 -7.84
CA PHE A 122 6.93 0.65 -8.32
C PHE A 122 7.02 -0.16 -9.60
N LEU A 123 6.06 -1.04 -9.85
CA LEU A 123 5.98 -1.72 -11.13
C LEU A 123 5.25 -0.82 -12.14
N PRO A 124 5.81 -0.66 -13.35
CA PRO A 124 5.03 -0.08 -14.42
C PRO A 124 3.82 -0.99 -14.59
N HIS A 125 2.61 -0.42 -14.46
CA HIS A 125 1.40 -1.16 -14.76
C HIS A 125 1.67 -1.86 -16.09
N SER A 126 1.72 -3.19 -16.08
CA SER A 126 1.57 -3.88 -17.32
C SER A 126 0.13 -3.55 -17.69
N SER A 127 -0.05 -2.50 -18.49
CA SER A 127 -1.13 -2.48 -19.46
C SER A 127 -1.04 -3.88 -20.04
N GLN A 128 -1.97 -4.75 -19.69
CA GLN A 128 -2.24 -5.91 -20.50
C GLN A 128 -2.66 -5.31 -21.82
N GLY A 129 -1.66 -5.01 -22.64
CA GLY A 129 -1.77 -4.77 -24.04
C GLY A 129 -2.20 -6.09 -24.62
N CYS A 130 -3.46 -6.42 -24.41
CA CYS A 130 -4.26 -6.98 -25.48
C CYS A 130 -4.35 -5.89 -26.54
N TRP A 131 -3.23 -5.65 -27.24
CA TRP A 131 -3.32 -5.55 -28.68
C TRP A 131 -3.81 -6.93 -29.14
N GLN A 132 -5.12 -7.19 -29.00
CA GLN A 132 -5.80 -7.88 -30.08
C GLN A 132 -5.66 -6.92 -31.26
N GLN A 133 -4.55 -7.06 -31.98
CA GLN A 133 -4.54 -6.74 -33.39
C GLN A 133 -5.50 -7.72 -34.04
N ASP A 134 -6.78 -7.37 -34.07
CA ASP A 134 -7.67 -7.87 -35.11
C ASP A 134 -7.08 -7.37 -36.43
N ALA A 135 -6.34 -8.26 -37.09
CA ALA A 135 -5.78 -8.01 -38.40
C ALA A 135 -6.91 -7.61 -39.38
N PRO A 136 -6.79 -6.51 -40.13
CA PRO A 136 -7.74 -6.23 -41.20
C PRO A 136 -7.56 -7.27 -42.30
N THR A 137 -8.58 -8.11 -42.50
CA THR A 137 -8.72 -8.94 -43.71
C THR A 137 -8.77 -8.01 -44.92
N ILE A 138 -7.65 -7.88 -45.63
CA ILE A 138 -7.59 -7.25 -46.95
C ILE A 138 -8.28 -8.20 -47.93
N ALA A 139 -9.54 -7.93 -48.25
CA ALA A 139 -10.17 -8.47 -49.44
C ALA A 139 -9.57 -7.76 -50.66
N ARG A 140 -8.74 -8.47 -51.43
CA ARG A 140 -8.32 -8.09 -52.78
C ARG A 140 -8.99 -9.01 -53.79
N SER A 141 -9.72 -8.35 -54.69
CA SER A 141 -10.26 -8.79 -55.99
C SER A 141 -11.53 -9.64 -55.95
#